data_AF-A0A6M5IUJ6-F1
#
_entry.id   AF-A0A6M5IUJ6-F1
#
_cell.length_a   1.000
_cell.length_b   1.000
_cell.length_c   1.000
_cell.angle_alpha   90.00
_cell.angle_beta   90.00
_cell.angle_gamma   90.00
#
_symmetry.space_group_name_H-M   'P 1'
#
loop_
_entity.id
_entity.type
_entity.pdbx_description
1 polymer ?
#
loop_
_entity_poly.entity_id
_entity_poly.type
_entity_poly.pdbx_seq_one_letter_code
_entity_poly.pdbx_strand_id
1 'polypeptide(L)'
;MALVSYGTFDMLSDEGAADLVWAEREFAVAIDARILAKGSEIVGSLPGVEAAAAAATTAALTSPTTLSAFGNALGVVSRTTPKKYPFLVPFSDAQKKIGAYWDANWKLRTADGRLASGTDTRAETSSRFPWIVTFADDNKKIGAYFDKNWDLRRADGTLYVQPTDNFAGFVVTGTSTAAGADLTNPSTERYAALLATKWGVPVSVLAQPGSVTEEVNAILGASEFTGTISGGTVPASGSVTVNGFDVFPMRSSATVSSLNVIGIRDDGLRIPGVLTRTTSAAASFTRSTPGTAVAATTLRFISVTGQGYRNFTHFLAMGINDLDKVIAGTLTEDDLKARFLRYVSSVAGEVFVLGVSDAGYADRPGTQMGDLILRLETWFDTTFQSKYVKLRQFIASPRGLALAQTLQPSFTPTTDDVTAANAGTVPPSLRASASSTHLTALGHQVAAVVIDIHAREFSRYAGRLAA
;
A
#
# COMPACT_ATOMS: atom_id res chain seq x y z
N MET A 1 37.39 -38.34 19.13
CA MET A 1 36.86 -39.60 19.69
C MET A 1 35.41 -39.70 19.22
N ALA A 2 35.14 -40.61 18.25
CA ALA A 2 33.87 -40.96 17.54
C ALA A 2 33.05 -39.79 16.93
N LEU A 3 32.70 -39.64 15.64
CA LEU A 3 32.52 -40.50 14.45
C LEU A 3 31.53 -41.67 14.63
N VAL A 4 30.31 -41.54 14.09
CA VAL A 4 29.62 -42.50 13.18
C VAL A 4 28.51 -41.77 12.40
N SER A 5 28.35 -42.19 11.14
CA SER A 5 27.52 -41.71 10.03
C SER A 5 26.40 -42.74 9.69
N TYR A 6 25.51 -42.36 8.76
CA TYR A 6 24.58 -43.14 7.91
C TYR A 6 23.12 -43.25 8.39
N GLY A 7 22.10 -43.13 7.52
CA GLY A 7 22.14 -43.20 6.05
C GLY A 7 20.89 -42.72 5.31
N THR A 8 21.04 -42.74 4.00
CA THR A 8 20.06 -42.56 2.91
C THR A 8 19.17 -43.79 2.75
N PHE A 9 17.91 -43.59 2.30
CA PHE A 9 17.19 -44.57 1.47
C PHE A 9 16.26 -43.89 0.46
N ASP A 10 16.08 -44.60 -0.66
CA ASP A 10 15.70 -44.20 -2.01
C ASP A 10 14.22 -43.92 -2.29
N MET A 11 13.99 -43.39 -3.50
CA MET A 11 12.71 -43.00 -4.08
C MET A 11 11.83 -44.16 -4.61
N LEU A 12 10.54 -43.83 -4.77
CA LEU A 12 9.50 -44.36 -5.68
C LEU A 12 8.67 -45.59 -5.26
N SER A 13 7.38 -45.35 -4.97
CA SER A 13 6.27 -46.02 -5.66
C SER A 13 4.96 -45.22 -5.52
N ASP A 14 4.26 -45.01 -6.63
CA ASP A 14 2.91 -44.45 -6.72
C ASP A 14 1.90 -45.22 -5.86
N GLU A 15 1.05 -44.51 -5.12
CA GLU A 15 -0.42 -44.70 -5.10
C GLU A 15 -1.13 -43.66 -4.20
N GLY A 16 -1.95 -42.82 -4.84
CA GLY A 16 -3.25 -42.30 -4.38
C GLY A 16 -3.51 -41.92 -2.91
N ALA A 17 -3.66 -40.61 -2.69
CA ALA A 17 -4.70 -39.98 -1.85
C ALA A 17 -4.81 -40.41 -0.36
N ALA A 18 -3.92 -39.91 0.50
CA ALA A 18 -4.18 -39.85 1.96
C ALA A 18 -3.43 -38.77 2.79
N ASP A 19 -2.45 -38.05 2.23
CA ASP A 19 -1.54 -37.20 3.03
C ASP A 19 -1.92 -35.71 3.13
N LEU A 20 -3.15 -35.41 3.58
CA LEU A 20 -3.53 -34.04 3.98
C LEU A 20 -3.98 -33.90 5.44
N VAL A 21 -3.91 -34.97 6.23
CA VAL A 21 -4.42 -34.97 7.63
C VAL A 21 -3.31 -35.07 8.68
N TRP A 22 -2.05 -35.29 8.28
CA TRP A 22 -0.95 -35.46 9.24
C TRP A 22 -0.13 -34.19 9.54
N ALA A 23 -0.17 -33.16 8.68
CA ALA A 23 0.54 -31.90 8.91
C ALA A 23 -0.20 -30.94 9.88
N GLU A 24 -1.51 -31.11 10.10
CA GLU A 24 -2.28 -30.26 11.04
C GLU A 24 -2.06 -30.63 12.52
N ARG A 25 -1.66 -31.89 12.82
CA ARG A 25 -1.51 -32.34 14.21
C ARG A 25 -0.23 -31.83 14.88
N GLU A 26 0.89 -31.70 14.15
CA GLU A 26 2.13 -31.20 14.75
C GLU A 26 2.14 -29.68 14.94
N PHE A 27 1.40 -28.93 14.10
CA PHE A 27 1.27 -27.48 14.26
C PHE A 27 0.40 -27.08 15.47
N ALA A 28 -0.62 -27.90 15.80
CA ALA A 28 -1.46 -27.69 16.97
C ALA A 28 -0.69 -27.95 18.29
N VAL A 29 0.16 -28.98 18.33
CA VAL A 29 0.96 -29.33 19.52
C VAL A 29 2.01 -28.27 19.84
N ALA A 30 2.61 -27.62 18.83
CA ALA A 30 3.59 -26.55 19.02
C ALA A 30 2.97 -25.25 19.55
N ILE A 31 1.70 -24.97 19.23
CA ILE A 31 0.94 -23.84 19.76
C ILE A 31 0.52 -24.11 21.21
N ASP A 32 0.08 -25.33 21.52
CA ASP A 32 -0.32 -25.73 22.88
C ASP A 32 0.83 -25.62 23.89
N ALA A 33 2.05 -26.03 23.52
CA ALA A 33 3.21 -25.94 24.40
C ALA A 33 3.61 -24.48 24.74
N ARG A 34 3.45 -23.54 23.79
CA ARG A 34 3.73 -22.11 24.02
C ARG A 34 2.66 -21.41 24.84
N ILE A 35 1.40 -21.84 24.69
CA ILE A 35 0.27 -21.35 25.50
C ILE A 35 0.38 -21.86 26.94
N LEU A 36 0.73 -23.14 27.14
CA LEU A 36 0.99 -23.72 28.45
C LEU A 36 2.16 -23.04 29.19
N ALA A 37 3.27 -22.75 28.49
CA ALA A 37 4.42 -22.06 29.09
C ALA A 37 4.10 -20.63 29.56
N LYS A 38 3.30 -19.88 28.78
CA LYS A 38 2.82 -18.55 29.20
C LYS A 38 1.75 -18.61 30.29
N GLY A 39 0.92 -19.65 30.29
CA GLY A 39 -0.07 -19.87 31.34
C GLY A 39 0.56 -20.10 32.71
N SER A 40 1.62 -20.91 32.79
CA SER A 40 2.36 -21.14 34.04
C SER A 40 3.06 -19.89 34.57
N GLU A 41 3.54 -19.01 33.67
CA GLU A 41 4.21 -17.76 34.03
C GLU A 41 3.24 -16.73 34.63
N ILE A 42 1.97 -16.75 34.19
CA ILE A 42 0.92 -15.87 34.71
C ILE A 42 0.36 -16.39 36.05
N VAL A 43 0.22 -17.70 36.22
CA VAL A 43 -0.36 -18.31 37.43
C VAL A 43 0.59 -18.29 38.63
N GLY A 44 1.91 -18.30 38.40
CA GLY A 44 2.92 -18.18 39.47
C GLY A 44 2.97 -16.83 40.21
N SER A 45 2.14 -15.86 39.82
CA SER A 45 2.13 -14.50 40.39
C SER A 45 0.99 -14.23 41.39
N LEU A 46 0.17 -15.24 41.73
CA LEU A 46 -0.97 -15.11 42.64
C LEU A 46 -0.79 -15.99 43.89
N PRO A 47 -0.61 -15.43 45.10
CA PRO A 47 -0.48 -16.24 46.32
C PRO A 47 -1.85 -16.82 46.71
N GLY A 48 -1.94 -18.15 46.86
CA GLY A 48 -3.04 -18.82 47.56
C GLY A 48 -3.88 -19.86 46.81
N VAL A 49 -3.50 -20.29 45.60
CA VAL A 49 -4.31 -21.25 44.80
C VAL A 49 -3.59 -22.59 44.55
N GLU A 50 -2.54 -22.91 45.30
CA GLU A 50 -1.65 -24.02 44.95
C GLU A 50 -2.17 -25.43 45.29
N ALA A 51 -3.22 -25.58 46.10
CA ALA A 51 -3.71 -26.92 46.49
C ALA A 51 -5.00 -27.37 45.77
N ALA A 52 -5.77 -26.46 45.15
CA ALA A 52 -7.03 -26.80 44.49
C ALA A 52 -6.89 -27.03 42.97
N ALA A 53 -5.86 -26.48 42.34
CA ALA A 53 -5.69 -26.54 40.87
C ALA A 53 -5.08 -27.86 40.37
N ALA A 54 -4.29 -28.56 41.20
CA ALA A 54 -3.58 -29.79 40.79
C ALA A 54 -4.47 -31.05 40.79
N ALA A 55 -5.56 -31.08 41.57
CA ALA A 55 -6.49 -32.22 41.59
C ALA A 55 -7.64 -32.07 40.58
N ALA A 56 -7.90 -30.86 40.06
CA ALA A 56 -8.98 -30.60 39.10
C ALA A 56 -8.56 -30.78 37.63
N THR A 57 -7.26 -30.85 37.33
CA THR A 57 -6.77 -30.77 35.94
C THR A 57 -6.81 -32.10 35.18
N THR A 58 -6.89 -33.25 35.85
CA THR A 58 -6.89 -34.56 35.16
C THR A 58 -8.28 -35.14 34.93
N ALA A 59 -9.33 -34.64 35.61
CA ALA A 59 -10.70 -35.14 35.48
C ALA A 59 -11.68 -34.18 34.77
N ALA A 60 -11.33 -32.91 34.57
CA ALA A 60 -12.27 -31.88 34.10
C ALA A 60 -12.27 -31.60 32.58
N LEU A 61 -11.44 -32.29 31.79
CA LEU A 61 -11.30 -32.04 30.33
C LEU A 61 -12.15 -32.95 29.42
N THR A 62 -13.04 -33.79 29.98
CA THR A 62 -13.94 -34.64 29.18
C THR A 62 -15.40 -34.20 29.20
N SER A 63 -15.73 -33.10 29.91
CA SER A 63 -17.09 -32.58 29.99
C SER A 63 -17.30 -31.35 29.07
N PRO A 64 -18.32 -31.34 28.18
CA PRO A 64 -18.62 -30.20 27.30
C PRO A 64 -18.91 -28.88 28.02
N THR A 65 -19.32 -28.93 29.29
CA THR A 65 -19.65 -27.73 30.09
C THR A 65 -18.42 -26.94 30.58
N THR A 66 -17.26 -27.57 30.72
CA THR A 66 -16.01 -26.89 31.11
C THR A 66 -15.34 -26.21 29.92
N LEU A 67 -15.49 -26.72 28.70
CA LEU A 67 -15.00 -26.07 27.48
C LEU A 67 -15.71 -24.73 27.21
N SER A 68 -17.01 -24.63 27.52
CA SER A 68 -17.74 -23.36 27.37
C SER A 68 -17.32 -22.31 28.40
N ALA A 69 -16.93 -22.74 29.61
CA ALA A 69 -16.44 -21.82 30.64
C ALA A 69 -15.04 -21.27 30.30
N PHE A 70 -14.17 -22.10 29.70
CA PHE A 70 -12.85 -21.67 29.22
C PHE A 70 -12.94 -20.79 27.95
N GLY A 71 -13.87 -21.11 27.03
CA GLY A 71 -14.16 -20.27 25.86
C GLY A 71 -14.74 -18.89 26.21
N ASN A 72 -15.54 -18.80 27.28
CA ASN A 72 -16.06 -17.53 27.79
C ASN A 72 -14.97 -16.67 28.47
N ALA A 73 -13.93 -17.29 29.04
CA ALA A 73 -12.80 -16.57 29.64
C ALA A 73 -11.79 -16.04 28.58
N LEU A 74 -11.76 -16.64 27.38
CA LEU A 74 -10.85 -16.28 26.28
C LEU A 74 -11.53 -15.57 25.09
N GLY A 75 -12.85 -15.34 25.15
CA GLY A 75 -13.59 -14.64 24.10
C GLY A 75 -13.67 -15.37 22.76
N VAL A 76 -13.45 -16.70 22.74
CA VAL A 76 -13.58 -17.52 21.53
C VAL A 76 -14.86 -18.36 21.64
N VAL A 77 -15.90 -17.94 20.93
CA VAL A 77 -17.11 -18.76 20.73
C VAL A 77 -16.89 -19.63 19.50
N SER A 78 -16.51 -20.89 19.70
CA SER A 78 -16.69 -21.95 18.70
C SER A 78 -18.18 -22.32 18.66
N ARG A 79 -18.81 -22.20 17.49
CA ARG A 79 -20.21 -22.59 17.30
C ARG A 79 -20.31 -23.89 16.51
N THR A 80 -20.53 -24.98 17.22
CA THR A 80 -21.29 -26.11 16.69
C THR A 80 -22.79 -25.78 16.78
N THR A 81 -23.47 -25.92 15.64
CA THR A 81 -24.93 -25.81 15.35
C THR A 81 -25.60 -24.43 15.15
N PRO A 82 -26.41 -24.29 14.08
CA PRO A 82 -27.01 -23.02 13.66
C PRO A 82 -28.41 -22.82 14.24
N LYS A 83 -28.59 -21.77 15.04
CA LYS A 83 -29.88 -21.05 15.13
C LYS A 83 -29.68 -19.66 15.77
N LYS A 84 -30.20 -18.65 15.06
CA LYS A 84 -30.72 -17.38 15.58
C LYS A 84 -29.78 -16.24 16.01
N TYR A 85 -28.60 -16.05 15.40
CA TYR A 85 -27.89 -14.76 15.50
C TYR A 85 -27.20 -14.40 14.18
N PRO A 86 -27.43 -13.22 13.59
CA PRO A 86 -26.71 -12.77 12.40
C PRO A 86 -25.34 -12.19 12.81
N PHE A 87 -24.28 -12.77 12.23
CA PHE A 87 -22.89 -12.29 12.10
C PHE A 87 -22.30 -11.31 13.14
N LEU A 88 -21.26 -11.77 13.86
CA LEU A 88 -20.23 -10.91 14.44
C LEU A 88 -19.21 -10.58 13.33
N VAL A 89 -19.11 -9.31 12.93
CA VAL A 89 -17.90 -8.82 12.24
C VAL A 89 -17.11 -8.05 13.29
N PRO A 90 -16.12 -8.67 13.96
CA PRO A 90 -15.32 -7.96 14.94
C PRO A 90 -14.39 -6.99 14.20
N PHE A 91 -14.65 -5.69 14.33
CA PHE A 91 -13.60 -4.70 14.13
C PHE A 91 -12.71 -4.76 15.37
N SER A 92 -11.50 -5.33 15.24
CA SER A 92 -10.51 -5.29 16.32
C SER A 92 -9.81 -3.94 16.31
N ASP A 93 -9.91 -3.19 17.40
CA ASP A 93 -8.93 -2.15 17.70
C ASP A 93 -7.59 -2.79 18.13
N ALA A 94 -6.57 -1.95 18.34
CA ALA A 94 -5.23 -2.40 18.80
C ALA A 94 -5.25 -3.16 20.14
N GLN A 95 -6.39 -3.21 20.84
CA GLN A 95 -6.60 -3.92 22.11
C GLN A 95 -7.41 -5.22 21.95
N LYS A 96 -7.71 -5.67 20.72
CA LYS A 96 -8.54 -6.86 20.43
C LYS A 96 -9.95 -6.81 21.05
N LYS A 97 -10.51 -5.61 21.24
CA LYS A 97 -11.92 -5.47 21.68
C LYS A 97 -12.82 -5.31 20.46
N ILE A 98 -14.06 -5.83 20.56
CA ILE A 98 -15.10 -5.63 19.55
C ILE A 98 -15.48 -4.15 19.56
N GLY A 99 -15.11 -3.37 18.54
CA GLY A 99 -15.43 -1.94 18.47
C GLY A 99 -16.91 -1.64 18.19
N ALA A 100 -17.60 -2.52 17.47
CA ALA A 100 -19.02 -2.40 17.13
C ALA A 100 -19.63 -3.76 16.74
N TYR A 101 -20.96 -3.90 16.81
CA TYR A 101 -21.71 -5.10 16.43
C TYR A 101 -23.07 -4.74 15.81
N TRP A 102 -23.69 -5.68 15.11
CA TRP A 102 -25.06 -5.52 14.57
C TRP A 102 -26.09 -6.16 15.49
N ASP A 103 -27.18 -5.46 15.79
CA ASP A 103 -28.30 -6.05 16.52
C ASP A 103 -29.30 -6.78 15.60
N ALA A 104 -30.27 -7.47 16.21
CA ALA A 104 -31.30 -8.22 15.48
C ALA A 104 -32.20 -7.36 14.58
N ASN A 105 -32.13 -6.03 14.69
CA ASN A 105 -32.89 -5.07 13.89
C ASN A 105 -32.01 -4.37 12.84
N TRP A 106 -30.84 -4.91 12.54
CA TRP A 106 -29.89 -4.33 11.58
C TRP A 106 -29.48 -2.91 11.94
N LYS A 107 -29.26 -2.65 13.24
CA LYS A 107 -28.67 -1.39 13.71
C LYS A 107 -27.24 -1.63 14.13
N LEU A 108 -26.31 -0.81 13.61
CA LEU A 108 -24.93 -0.80 14.05
C LEU A 108 -24.86 -0.21 15.46
N ARG A 109 -24.29 -0.98 16.37
CA ARG A 109 -24.10 -0.60 17.77
C ARG A 109 -22.62 -0.54 18.10
N THR A 110 -22.22 0.46 18.87
CA THR A 110 -20.90 0.50 19.49
C THR A 110 -20.73 -0.65 20.48
N ALA A 111 -19.48 -0.92 20.91
CA ALA A 111 -19.15 -1.96 21.89
C ALA A 111 -20.01 -1.92 23.16
N ASP A 112 -20.43 -0.74 23.59
CA ASP A 112 -21.29 -0.47 24.76
C ASP A 112 -22.81 -0.56 24.46
N GLY A 113 -23.19 -0.95 23.25
CA GLY A 113 -24.57 -1.17 22.83
C GLY A 113 -25.33 0.08 22.42
N ARG A 114 -24.69 1.25 22.33
CA ARG A 114 -25.33 2.47 21.80
C ARG A 114 -25.44 2.43 20.29
N LEU A 115 -26.45 3.09 19.74
CA LEU A 115 -26.57 3.30 18.30
C LEU A 115 -25.38 4.14 17.82
N ALA A 116 -24.65 3.66 16.83
CA ALA A 116 -23.70 4.50 16.10
C ALA A 116 -24.52 5.54 15.32
N SER A 117 -24.49 6.80 15.76
CA SER A 117 -25.27 7.87 15.13
C SER A 117 -24.77 8.16 13.71
N GLY A 118 -25.68 8.26 12.73
CA GLY A 118 -25.39 8.77 11.38
C GLY A 118 -25.64 7.83 10.21
N THR A 119 -25.80 6.51 10.43
CA THR A 119 -25.90 5.55 9.31
C THR A 119 -27.35 5.30 8.86
N ASP A 120 -27.80 6.01 7.82
CA ASP A 120 -28.95 5.57 7.01
C ASP A 120 -28.54 4.31 6.23
N THR A 121 -29.03 3.15 6.66
CA THR A 121 -28.79 1.88 5.96
C THR A 121 -29.90 1.66 4.95
N ARG A 122 -29.55 1.54 3.67
CA ARG A 122 -30.49 1.15 2.61
C ARG A 122 -30.06 -0.18 2.01
N ALA A 123 -30.99 -1.13 1.98
CA ALA A 123 -30.85 -2.39 1.25
C ALA A 123 -31.67 -2.27 -0.05
N GLU A 124 -30.99 -2.35 -1.19
CA GLU A 124 -31.64 -2.38 -2.50
C GLU A 124 -31.16 -3.62 -3.26
N THR A 125 -32.08 -4.53 -3.55
CA THR A 125 -31.81 -5.75 -4.32
C THR A 125 -32.17 -5.55 -5.78
N SER A 126 -31.44 -4.66 -6.47
CA SER A 126 -31.61 -4.41 -7.90
C SER A 126 -30.39 -4.89 -8.68
N SER A 127 -30.60 -5.63 -9.78
CA SER A 127 -29.55 -6.08 -10.69
C SER A 127 -28.82 -4.94 -11.42
N ARG A 128 -29.30 -3.68 -11.29
CA ARG A 128 -28.66 -2.49 -11.86
C ARG A 128 -27.49 -1.95 -11.05
N PHE A 129 -27.39 -2.28 -9.77
CA PHE A 129 -26.39 -1.70 -8.88
C PHE A 129 -25.39 -2.75 -8.42
N PRO A 130 -24.10 -2.38 -8.25
CA PRO A 130 -23.08 -3.32 -7.81
C PRO A 130 -23.12 -3.63 -6.29
N TRP A 131 -24.07 -3.04 -5.54
CA TRP A 131 -24.17 -3.10 -4.08
C TRP A 131 -25.47 -3.75 -3.58
N ILE A 132 -25.37 -4.53 -2.50
CA ILE A 132 -26.49 -5.13 -1.75
C ILE A 132 -26.93 -4.21 -0.59
N VAL A 133 -25.95 -3.60 0.09
CA VAL A 133 -26.17 -2.70 1.24
C VAL A 133 -25.25 -1.50 1.09
N THR A 134 -25.75 -0.29 1.29
CA THR A 134 -24.95 0.94 1.26
C THR A 134 -24.90 1.60 2.62
N PHE A 135 -23.73 2.14 2.97
CA PHE A 135 -23.48 2.95 4.14
C PHE A 135 -23.29 4.39 3.67
N ALA A 136 -24.20 5.27 4.05
CA ALA A 136 -24.06 6.68 3.74
C ALA A 136 -23.21 7.41 4.79
N ASP A 137 -22.43 8.40 4.35
CA ASP A 137 -21.82 9.39 5.24
C ASP A 137 -22.87 10.41 5.72
N ASP A 138 -22.46 11.31 6.61
CA ASP A 138 -23.32 12.38 7.15
C ASP A 138 -23.87 13.32 6.07
N ASN A 139 -23.27 13.32 4.87
CA ASN A 139 -23.71 14.08 3.70
C ASN A 139 -24.65 13.28 2.79
N LYS A 140 -25.13 12.10 3.24
CA LYS A 140 -25.99 11.18 2.49
C LYS A 140 -25.35 10.64 1.20
N LYS A 141 -24.01 10.67 1.09
CA LYS A 141 -23.27 10.01 0.00
C LYS A 141 -22.89 8.61 0.45
N ILE A 142 -22.90 7.64 -0.46
CA ILE A 142 -22.39 6.30 -0.16
C ILE A 142 -20.91 6.44 0.21
N GLY A 143 -20.55 6.12 1.46
CA GLY A 143 -19.17 6.05 1.96
C GLY A 143 -18.59 4.64 1.87
N ALA A 144 -19.45 3.62 1.95
CA ALA A 144 -19.09 2.21 1.76
C ALA A 144 -20.31 1.41 1.27
N TYR A 145 -20.10 0.20 0.75
CA TYR A 145 -21.16 -0.71 0.38
C TYR A 145 -20.72 -2.17 0.43
N PHE A 146 -21.63 -3.09 0.72
CA PHE A 146 -21.40 -4.52 0.45
C PHE A 146 -21.72 -4.80 -1.02
N ASP A 147 -20.80 -5.43 -1.73
CA ASP A 147 -21.05 -5.86 -3.11
C ASP A 147 -21.85 -7.17 -3.17
N LYS A 148 -22.13 -7.64 -4.39
CA LYS A 148 -22.85 -8.90 -4.63
C LYS A 148 -22.16 -10.16 -4.10
N ASN A 149 -20.86 -10.09 -3.82
CA ASN A 149 -20.07 -11.17 -3.25
C ASN A 149 -19.98 -11.05 -1.71
N TRP A 150 -20.69 -10.09 -1.11
CA TRP A 150 -20.60 -9.73 0.30
C TRP A 150 -19.24 -9.15 0.72
N ASP A 151 -18.45 -8.65 -0.24
CA ASP A 151 -17.24 -7.90 0.07
C ASP A 151 -17.63 -6.49 0.52
N LEU A 152 -17.14 -6.07 1.69
CA LEU A 152 -17.27 -4.68 2.11
C LEU A 152 -16.34 -3.83 1.25
N ARG A 153 -16.90 -2.89 0.50
CA ARG A 153 -16.20 -1.94 -0.36
C ARG A 153 -16.37 -0.52 0.12
N ARG A 154 -15.42 0.36 -0.19
CA ARG A 154 -15.56 1.81 -0.06
C ARG A 154 -16.42 2.36 -1.20
N ALA A 155 -16.86 3.61 -1.07
CA ALA A 155 -17.62 4.35 -2.09
C ALA A 155 -17.03 4.27 -3.51
N ASP A 156 -15.70 4.21 -3.60
CA ASP A 156 -14.93 4.15 -4.84
C ASP A 156 -14.78 2.72 -5.41
N GLY A 157 -15.33 1.71 -4.74
CA GLY A 157 -15.30 0.30 -5.14
C GLY A 157 -14.08 -0.49 -4.69
N THR A 158 -13.17 0.10 -3.93
CA THR A 158 -12.05 -0.62 -3.31
C THR A 158 -12.49 -1.45 -2.10
N LEU A 159 -11.78 -2.54 -1.76
CA LEU A 159 -12.09 -3.35 -0.58
C LEU A 159 -11.83 -2.57 0.72
N TYR A 160 -12.76 -2.66 1.67
CA TYR A 160 -12.73 -1.91 2.94
C TYR A 160 -11.82 -2.58 3.98
N VAL A 161 -11.81 -3.92 4.04
CA VAL A 161 -10.87 -4.73 4.82
C VAL A 161 -10.39 -5.86 3.91
N GLN A 162 -9.08 -6.01 3.75
CA GLN A 162 -8.53 -7.15 3.03
C GLN A 162 -8.34 -8.33 4.00
N PRO A 163 -8.68 -9.56 3.57
CA PRO A 163 -8.10 -10.75 4.18
C PRO A 163 -6.57 -10.64 4.08
N THR A 164 -5.86 -11.03 5.14
CA THR A 164 -4.38 -11.07 5.18
C THR A 164 -3.75 -11.90 4.06
N ASP A 165 -4.57 -12.68 3.34
CA ASP A 165 -4.14 -13.63 2.34
C ASP A 165 -4.13 -13.06 0.90
N ASN A 166 -4.77 -11.91 0.66
CA ASN A 166 -4.87 -11.25 -0.66
C ASN A 166 -3.72 -10.27 -0.95
N PHE A 167 -2.47 -10.73 -0.81
CA PHE A 167 -1.31 -9.97 -1.26
C PHE A 167 -1.32 -9.85 -2.79
N ALA A 168 -1.57 -8.65 -3.31
CA ALA A 168 -1.65 -8.38 -4.74
C ALA A 168 -0.26 -8.15 -5.40
N GLY A 169 0.77 -7.86 -4.60
CA GLY A 169 2.11 -7.53 -5.07
C GLY A 169 2.63 -6.22 -4.47
N PHE A 170 3.77 -5.78 -5.01
CA PHE A 170 4.36 -4.48 -4.69
C PHE A 170 4.24 -3.51 -5.85
N VAL A 171 4.12 -2.23 -5.54
CA VAL A 171 4.13 -1.16 -6.53
C VAL A 171 5.00 0.00 -6.05
N VAL A 172 5.85 0.50 -6.95
CA VAL A 172 6.58 1.74 -6.76
C VAL A 172 5.90 2.83 -7.55
N THR A 173 5.50 3.90 -6.88
CA THR A 173 4.82 5.05 -7.47
C THR A 173 5.60 6.31 -7.18
N GLY A 174 5.70 7.22 -8.14
CA GLY A 174 6.56 8.37 -7.96
C GLY A 174 6.90 9.11 -9.23
N THR A 175 8.09 9.69 -9.22
CA THR A 175 8.55 10.60 -10.28
C THR A 175 9.75 10.02 -11.04
N SER A 176 10.60 10.86 -11.64
CA SER A 176 11.80 10.46 -12.38
C SER A 176 12.81 9.69 -11.54
N THR A 177 12.96 10.01 -10.25
CA THR A 177 13.84 9.29 -9.31
C THR A 177 13.40 7.86 -9.09
N ALA A 178 12.09 7.58 -9.16
CA ALA A 178 11.53 6.25 -9.02
C ALA A 178 11.45 5.50 -10.35
N ALA A 179 11.26 6.23 -11.46
CA ALA A 179 11.25 5.68 -12.80
C ALA A 179 12.66 5.24 -13.26
N GLY A 180 13.72 5.84 -12.70
CA GLY A 180 15.10 5.64 -13.13
C GLY A 180 15.43 6.39 -14.41
N ALA A 181 14.97 7.64 -14.54
CA ALA A 181 14.99 8.38 -15.82
C ALA A 181 16.39 8.58 -16.42
N ASP A 182 17.42 8.71 -15.59
CA ASP A 182 18.82 8.91 -16.04
C ASP A 182 19.64 7.60 -16.04
N LEU A 183 19.00 6.45 -15.81
CA LEU A 183 19.67 5.16 -15.89
C LEU A 183 19.85 4.75 -17.35
N THR A 184 20.92 4.00 -17.61
CA THR A 184 21.14 3.42 -18.94
C THR A 184 20.13 2.30 -19.18
N ASN A 185 19.89 1.45 -18.18
CA ASN A 185 18.96 0.33 -18.26
C ASN A 185 17.98 0.34 -17.07
N PRO A 186 16.97 1.23 -17.07
CA PRO A 186 16.03 1.34 -15.95
C PRO A 186 15.24 0.06 -15.68
N SER A 187 15.08 -0.85 -16.65
CA SER A 187 14.44 -2.15 -16.45
C SER A 187 15.20 -3.10 -15.53
N THR A 188 16.51 -2.88 -15.33
CA THR A 188 17.38 -3.73 -14.51
C THR A 188 18.10 -2.98 -13.40
N GLU A 189 18.35 -1.67 -13.58
CA GLU A 189 19.20 -0.89 -12.67
C GLU A 189 18.41 -0.13 -11.60
N ARG A 190 17.14 0.21 -11.86
CA ARG A 190 16.35 0.97 -10.87
C ARG A 190 16.03 0.12 -9.66
N TYR A 191 15.95 0.75 -8.49
CA TYR A 191 15.69 0.05 -7.24
C TYR A 191 14.44 -0.85 -7.30
N ALA A 192 13.38 -0.46 -8.01
CA ALA A 192 12.19 -1.30 -8.16
C ALA A 192 12.47 -2.63 -8.87
N ALA A 193 13.33 -2.63 -9.90
CA ALA A 193 13.74 -3.85 -10.62
C ALA A 193 14.67 -4.72 -9.77
N LEU A 194 15.59 -4.08 -9.05
CA LEU A 194 16.48 -4.76 -8.10
C LEU A 194 15.69 -5.43 -6.98
N LEU A 195 14.67 -4.74 -6.44
CA LEU A 195 13.76 -5.27 -5.42
C LEU A 195 12.92 -6.44 -5.96
N ALA A 196 12.40 -6.34 -7.19
CA ALA A 196 11.68 -7.46 -7.81
C ALA A 196 12.54 -8.72 -7.91
N THR A 197 13.80 -8.55 -8.32
CA THR A 197 14.78 -9.64 -8.39
C THR A 197 15.09 -10.19 -6.99
N LYS A 198 15.32 -9.31 -6.01
CA LYS A 198 15.68 -9.69 -4.65
C LYS A 198 14.54 -10.38 -3.89
N TRP A 199 13.31 -9.94 -4.09
CA TRP A 199 12.14 -10.47 -3.38
C TRP A 199 11.54 -11.70 -4.05
N GLY A 200 11.89 -11.98 -5.30
CA GLY A 200 11.29 -13.07 -6.08
C GLY A 200 9.82 -12.85 -6.40
N VAL A 201 9.31 -11.62 -6.29
CA VAL A 201 7.93 -11.25 -6.58
C VAL A 201 7.89 -10.01 -7.48
N PRO A 202 6.87 -9.88 -8.36
CA PRO A 202 6.75 -8.71 -9.23
C PRO A 202 6.63 -7.39 -8.44
N VAL A 203 7.41 -6.40 -8.84
CA VAL A 203 7.26 -5.00 -8.41
C VAL A 203 6.81 -4.17 -9.61
N SER A 204 5.55 -3.74 -9.58
CA SER A 204 5.01 -2.85 -10.62
C SER A 204 5.57 -1.44 -10.46
N VAL A 205 5.76 -0.72 -11.56
CA VAL A 205 6.25 0.67 -11.53
C VAL A 205 5.26 1.59 -12.19
N LEU A 206 4.65 2.46 -11.40
CA LEU A 206 3.76 3.55 -11.86
C LEU A 206 4.41 4.92 -11.67
N ALA A 207 5.74 4.96 -11.57
CA ALA A 207 6.50 6.19 -11.46
C ALA A 207 6.62 6.87 -12.82
N GLN A 208 6.44 8.18 -12.87
CA GLN A 208 6.36 8.95 -14.12
C GLN A 208 7.38 10.11 -14.12
N PRO A 209 8.37 10.12 -15.04
CA PRO A 209 9.37 11.18 -15.09
C PRO A 209 8.77 12.58 -15.22
N GLY A 210 9.27 13.51 -14.40
CA GLY A 210 8.82 14.91 -14.36
C GLY A 210 7.45 15.13 -13.71
N SER A 211 6.79 14.08 -13.20
CA SER A 211 5.47 14.25 -12.61
C SER A 211 5.50 14.91 -11.25
N VAL A 212 4.48 15.71 -10.99
CA VAL A 212 4.19 16.28 -9.67
C VAL A 212 3.23 15.39 -8.89
N THR A 213 3.13 15.60 -7.57
CA THR A 213 2.24 14.84 -6.68
C THR A 213 0.81 14.71 -7.18
N GLU A 214 0.23 15.77 -7.74
CA GLU A 214 -1.14 15.74 -8.27
C GLU A 214 -1.28 14.82 -9.49
N GLU A 215 -0.26 14.76 -10.36
CA GLU A 215 -0.25 13.85 -11.51
C GLU A 215 -0.09 12.41 -11.05
N VAL A 216 0.75 12.15 -10.05
CA VAL A 216 0.90 10.82 -9.42
C VAL A 216 -0.42 10.37 -8.79
N ASN A 217 -1.14 11.27 -8.11
CA ASN A 217 -2.49 11.03 -7.61
C ASN A 217 -3.48 10.70 -8.73
N ALA A 218 -3.46 11.44 -9.84
CA ALA A 218 -4.30 11.18 -10.99
C ALA A 218 -4.01 9.82 -11.65
N ILE A 219 -2.74 9.39 -11.74
CA ILE A 219 -2.37 8.05 -12.23
C ILE A 219 -3.02 6.96 -11.36
N LEU A 220 -2.97 7.07 -10.03
CA LEU A 220 -3.62 6.15 -9.09
C LEU A 220 -5.17 6.27 -9.08
N GLY A 221 -5.70 7.34 -9.68
CA GLY A 221 -7.10 7.74 -9.62
C GLY A 221 -7.50 8.34 -8.27
N ALA A 222 -6.54 8.69 -7.41
CA ALA A 222 -6.76 9.36 -6.13
C ALA A 222 -7.27 10.79 -6.32
N SER A 223 -7.01 11.37 -7.50
CA SER A 223 -7.58 12.64 -7.97
C SER A 223 -8.28 12.45 -9.31
N GLU A 224 -9.35 13.24 -9.52
CA GLU A 224 -9.90 13.48 -10.85
C GLU A 224 -9.06 14.54 -11.58
N PHE A 225 -9.09 14.53 -12.91
CA PHE A 225 -8.47 15.54 -13.75
C PHE A 225 -9.37 15.89 -14.93
N THR A 226 -9.36 17.13 -15.39
CA THR A 226 -10.23 17.64 -16.44
C THR A 226 -9.47 17.77 -17.74
N GLY A 227 -10.12 17.44 -18.86
CA GLY A 227 -9.60 17.70 -20.20
C GLY A 227 -10.67 18.27 -21.12
N THR A 228 -10.26 19.11 -22.06
CA THR A 228 -11.09 19.70 -23.10
C THR A 228 -11.19 18.77 -24.31
N ILE A 229 -12.42 18.51 -24.76
CA ILE A 229 -12.72 17.64 -25.91
C ILE A 229 -12.70 18.47 -27.18
N SER A 230 -11.78 18.15 -28.10
CA SER A 230 -11.68 18.82 -29.39
C SER A 230 -12.95 18.59 -30.21
N GLY A 231 -13.58 19.66 -30.69
CA GLY A 231 -14.85 19.60 -31.42
C GLY A 231 -16.10 19.45 -30.52
N GLY A 232 -15.94 19.41 -29.20
CA GLY A 232 -17.05 19.44 -28.24
C GLY A 232 -17.96 18.22 -28.24
N THR A 233 -17.54 17.11 -28.85
CA THR A 233 -18.33 15.89 -28.95
C THR A 233 -17.42 14.67 -28.82
N VAL A 234 -17.76 13.75 -27.91
CA VAL A 234 -17.22 12.39 -27.93
C VAL A 234 -17.98 11.59 -29.00
N PRO A 235 -17.32 11.09 -30.04
CA PRO A 235 -17.98 10.45 -31.17
C PRO A 235 -18.62 9.13 -30.76
N ALA A 236 -19.63 8.69 -31.54
CA ALA A 236 -20.33 7.42 -31.34
C ALA A 236 -19.39 6.20 -31.34
N SER A 237 -18.33 6.28 -32.15
CA SER A 237 -17.22 5.33 -32.24
C SER A 237 -15.93 6.06 -32.62
N GLY A 238 -14.77 5.43 -32.40
CA GLY A 238 -13.47 6.03 -32.66
C GLY A 238 -12.93 6.91 -31.53
N SER A 239 -11.84 7.61 -31.81
CA SER A 239 -11.12 8.45 -30.85
C SER A 239 -11.45 9.92 -31.02
N VAL A 240 -11.41 10.69 -29.92
CA VAL A 240 -11.42 12.16 -29.93
C VAL A 240 -10.18 12.71 -29.25
N THR A 241 -9.62 13.80 -29.77
CA THR A 241 -8.50 14.49 -29.13
C THR A 241 -8.97 15.19 -27.85
N VAL A 242 -8.21 15.00 -26.78
CA VAL A 242 -8.35 15.67 -25.50
C VAL A 242 -7.10 16.49 -25.23
N ASN A 243 -7.27 17.77 -24.92
CA ASN A 243 -6.20 18.72 -24.61
C ASN A 243 -6.61 19.60 -23.42
N GLY A 244 -5.84 20.65 -23.11
CA GLY A 244 -6.22 21.61 -22.08
C GLY A 244 -6.37 21.00 -20.68
N PHE A 245 -5.53 20.03 -20.35
CA PHE A 245 -5.59 19.35 -19.05
C PHE A 245 -5.22 20.29 -17.90
N ASP A 246 -6.00 20.27 -16.82
CA ASP A 246 -5.62 20.91 -15.55
C ASP A 246 -4.45 20.16 -14.87
N VAL A 247 -4.47 18.84 -14.98
CA VAL A 247 -3.45 17.88 -14.53
C VAL A 247 -3.30 16.82 -15.61
N PHE A 248 -2.09 16.63 -16.12
CA PHE A 248 -1.84 15.63 -17.17
C PHE A 248 -1.03 14.44 -16.64
N PRO A 249 -1.68 13.31 -16.28
CA PRO A 249 -1.02 12.16 -15.66
C PRO A 249 -0.06 11.39 -16.59
N MET A 250 -0.05 11.71 -17.90
CA MET A 250 0.77 11.03 -18.91
C MET A 250 1.76 12.00 -19.58
N ARG A 251 2.33 12.94 -18.82
CA ARG A 251 3.25 13.97 -19.31
C ARG A 251 4.43 13.40 -20.12
N SER A 252 4.98 12.27 -19.69
CA SER A 252 6.05 11.55 -20.40
C SER A 252 5.57 10.17 -20.87
N SER A 253 6.16 9.64 -21.94
CA SER A 253 5.85 8.30 -22.46
C SER A 253 6.72 7.20 -21.85
N ALA A 254 7.61 7.51 -20.90
CA ALA A 254 8.62 6.58 -20.41
C ALA A 254 8.03 5.37 -19.65
N THR A 255 6.87 5.54 -18.99
CA THR A 255 6.27 4.52 -18.13
C THR A 255 4.77 4.39 -18.29
N VAL A 256 4.02 5.50 -18.29
CA VAL A 256 2.56 5.48 -18.48
C VAL A 256 2.17 6.23 -19.75
N SER A 257 1.90 5.49 -20.83
CA SER A 257 1.44 6.06 -22.12
C SER A 257 -0.06 5.94 -22.35
N SER A 258 -0.77 5.15 -21.53
CA SER A 258 -2.22 4.96 -21.63
C SER A 258 -2.84 4.67 -20.28
N LEU A 259 -4.07 5.16 -20.07
CA LEU A 259 -4.87 4.92 -18.87
C LEU A 259 -6.27 4.47 -19.27
N ASN A 260 -6.74 3.38 -18.68
CA ASN A 260 -8.17 3.09 -18.61
C ASN A 260 -8.79 4.13 -17.68
N VAL A 261 -9.82 4.82 -18.15
CA VAL A 261 -10.46 5.92 -17.42
C VAL A 261 -11.99 5.85 -17.53
N ILE A 262 -12.66 6.56 -16.62
CA ILE A 262 -14.06 6.93 -16.79
C ILE A 262 -14.09 8.44 -17.04
N GLY A 263 -14.53 8.85 -18.23
CA GLY A 263 -14.89 10.23 -18.51
C GLY A 263 -16.25 10.56 -17.90
N ILE A 264 -16.36 11.66 -17.19
CA ILE A 264 -17.53 12.09 -16.44
C ILE A 264 -17.92 13.48 -16.95
N ARG A 265 -19.09 13.57 -17.57
CA ARG A 265 -19.68 14.84 -17.99
C ARG A 265 -20.25 15.59 -16.79
N ASP A 266 -20.50 16.88 -16.94
CA ASP A 266 -21.05 17.75 -15.88
C ASP A 266 -22.39 17.26 -15.31
N ASP A 267 -23.20 16.59 -16.12
CA ASP A 267 -24.46 15.97 -15.70
C ASP A 267 -24.29 14.57 -15.04
N GLY A 268 -23.06 14.12 -14.85
CA GLY A 268 -22.72 12.84 -14.24
C GLY A 268 -22.71 11.65 -15.18
N LEU A 269 -22.97 11.83 -16.48
CA LEU A 269 -22.87 10.74 -17.45
C LEU A 269 -21.44 10.18 -17.47
N ARG A 270 -21.33 8.85 -17.28
CA ARG A 270 -20.07 8.12 -17.23
C ARG A 270 -19.79 7.43 -18.56
N ILE A 271 -18.62 7.68 -19.12
CA ILE A 271 -18.15 7.17 -20.40
C ILE A 271 -16.84 6.40 -20.15
N PRO A 272 -16.89 5.07 -19.97
CA PRO A 272 -15.69 4.26 -19.88
C PRO A 272 -14.88 4.35 -21.17
N GLY A 273 -13.56 4.46 -21.05
CA GLY A 273 -12.68 4.52 -22.21
C GLY A 273 -11.21 4.42 -21.86
N VAL A 274 -10.38 4.63 -22.87
CA VAL A 274 -8.93 4.65 -22.77
C VAL A 274 -8.44 6.03 -23.22
N LEU A 275 -7.70 6.70 -22.34
CA LEU A 275 -6.87 7.83 -22.72
C LEU A 275 -5.51 7.30 -23.15
N THR A 276 -5.09 7.63 -24.37
CA THR A 276 -3.76 7.29 -24.91
C THR A 276 -3.02 8.58 -25.22
N ARG A 277 -1.82 8.73 -24.67
CA ARG A 277 -0.97 9.90 -24.88
C ARG A 277 -0.66 10.08 -26.37
N THR A 278 -0.84 11.29 -26.90
CA THR A 278 -0.44 11.65 -28.27
C THR A 278 0.73 12.63 -28.29
N THR A 279 0.76 13.58 -27.35
CA THR A 279 1.88 14.51 -27.13
C THR A 279 2.16 14.67 -25.63
N SER A 280 3.08 15.57 -25.25
CA SER A 280 3.33 15.91 -23.84
C SER A 280 2.20 16.68 -23.16
N ALA A 281 1.18 17.14 -23.91
CA ALA A 281 0.07 17.93 -23.40
C ALA A 281 -1.30 17.53 -23.99
N ALA A 282 -1.36 16.42 -24.74
CA ALA A 282 -2.57 15.94 -25.37
C ALA A 282 -2.66 14.41 -25.37
N ALA A 283 -3.89 13.92 -25.43
CA ALA A 283 -4.21 12.50 -25.53
C ALA A 283 -5.37 12.29 -26.50
N SER A 284 -5.54 11.06 -26.98
CA SER A 284 -6.76 10.60 -27.63
C SER A 284 -7.59 9.83 -26.62
N PHE A 285 -8.87 10.18 -26.50
CA PHE A 285 -9.86 9.42 -25.73
C PHE A 285 -10.69 8.54 -26.66
N THR A 286 -10.69 7.24 -26.41
CA THR A 286 -11.50 6.26 -27.14
C THR A 286 -12.41 5.56 -26.14
N ARG A 287 -13.73 5.62 -26.34
CA ARG A 287 -14.68 4.90 -25.48
C ARG A 287 -14.51 3.39 -25.60
N SER A 288 -14.67 2.66 -24.50
CA SER A 288 -14.53 1.19 -24.47
C SER A 288 -15.66 0.48 -25.21
N THR A 289 -16.84 1.08 -25.23
CA THR A 289 -18.03 0.53 -25.90
C THR A 289 -18.61 1.60 -26.84
N PRO A 290 -18.83 1.29 -28.13
CA PRO A 290 -19.55 2.19 -29.03
C PRO A 290 -20.94 2.54 -28.50
N GLY A 291 -21.44 3.72 -28.84
CA GLY A 291 -22.75 4.20 -28.39
C GLY A 291 -23.19 5.44 -29.13
N THR A 292 -24.16 6.18 -28.60
CA THR A 292 -24.55 7.48 -29.17
C THR A 292 -23.44 8.52 -28.98
N ALA A 293 -23.30 9.43 -29.95
CA ALA A 293 -22.38 10.56 -29.79
C ALA A 293 -22.81 11.40 -28.59
N VAL A 294 -21.85 11.87 -27.80
CA VAL A 294 -22.10 12.63 -26.57
C VAL A 294 -21.51 14.02 -26.71
N ALA A 295 -22.36 15.04 -26.71
CA ALA A 295 -21.91 16.42 -26.61
C ALA A 295 -21.28 16.67 -25.23
N ALA A 296 -20.01 17.10 -25.24
CA ALA A 296 -19.21 17.41 -24.06
C ALA A 296 -18.04 18.30 -24.50
N THR A 297 -17.96 19.54 -24.01
CA THR A 297 -16.79 20.42 -24.21
C THR A 297 -15.63 20.05 -23.30
N THR A 298 -15.94 19.56 -22.11
CA THR A 298 -15.00 19.07 -21.11
C THR A 298 -15.47 17.73 -20.56
N LEU A 299 -14.51 16.92 -20.12
CA LEU A 299 -14.77 15.75 -19.29
C LEU A 299 -13.84 15.79 -18.08
N ARG A 300 -14.37 15.43 -16.92
CA ARG A 300 -13.56 14.99 -15.79
C ARG A 300 -13.20 13.53 -15.99
N PHE A 301 -12.01 13.13 -15.63
CA PHE A 301 -11.50 11.78 -15.78
C PHE A 301 -11.05 11.25 -14.44
N ILE A 302 -11.35 9.98 -14.19
CA ILE A 302 -10.77 9.22 -13.10
C ILE A 302 -10.07 7.98 -13.66
N SER A 303 -8.83 7.74 -13.22
CA SER A 303 -8.05 6.56 -13.63
C SER A 303 -8.60 5.29 -12.99
N VAL A 304 -8.98 4.34 -13.84
CA VAL A 304 -9.34 2.96 -13.46
C VAL A 304 -8.11 2.07 -13.43
N THR A 305 -7.13 2.32 -14.31
CA THR A 305 -5.84 1.60 -14.28
C THR A 305 -5.20 1.68 -12.90
N GLY A 306 -5.13 2.89 -12.32
CA GLY A 306 -4.56 3.11 -11.00
C GLY A 306 -5.34 2.44 -9.87
N GLN A 307 -6.67 2.38 -9.97
CA GLN A 307 -7.52 1.75 -8.96
C GLN A 307 -7.20 0.26 -8.78
N GLY A 308 -6.81 -0.44 -9.85
CA GLY A 308 -6.37 -1.84 -9.79
C GLY A 308 -5.16 -2.07 -8.87
N TYR A 309 -4.34 -1.04 -8.64
CA TYR A 309 -3.14 -1.14 -7.81
C TYR A 309 -3.38 -0.75 -6.35
N ARG A 310 -4.52 -0.16 -5.97
CA ARG A 310 -4.76 0.33 -4.60
C ARG A 310 -4.72 -0.76 -3.52
N ASN A 311 -4.75 -2.02 -3.94
CA ASN A 311 -4.67 -3.19 -3.07
C ASN A 311 -3.22 -3.69 -2.85
N PHE A 312 -2.24 -3.13 -3.55
CA PHE A 312 -0.83 -3.53 -3.48
C PHE A 312 -0.16 -2.91 -2.25
N THR A 313 1.07 -3.35 -1.94
CA THR A 313 1.93 -2.59 -1.04
C THR A 313 2.68 -1.52 -1.85
N HIS A 314 2.53 -0.26 -1.46
CA HIS A 314 3.07 0.90 -2.16
C HIS A 314 4.37 1.38 -1.55
N PHE A 315 5.36 1.68 -2.38
CA PHE A 315 6.49 2.53 -2.04
C PHE A 315 6.36 3.85 -2.81
N LEU A 316 6.09 4.93 -2.07
CA LEU A 316 5.70 6.23 -2.60
C LEU A 316 6.89 7.19 -2.61
N ALA A 317 7.41 7.49 -3.80
CA ALA A 317 8.52 8.42 -4.05
C ALA A 317 8.06 9.61 -4.92
N MET A 318 7.32 10.53 -4.33
CA MET A 318 6.82 11.75 -4.99
C MET A 318 7.23 13.03 -4.27
N GLY A 319 6.89 14.20 -4.81
CA GLY A 319 7.14 15.50 -4.18
C GLY A 319 8.36 16.26 -4.68
N ILE A 320 9.38 15.60 -5.25
CA ILE A 320 10.60 16.28 -5.71
C ILE A 320 10.32 17.40 -6.72
N ASN A 321 9.44 17.16 -7.70
CA ASN A 321 9.07 18.14 -8.72
C ASN A 321 8.08 19.21 -8.23
N ASP A 322 7.58 19.06 -7.00
CA ASP A 322 6.72 20.05 -6.35
C ASP A 322 7.55 21.05 -5.52
N LEU A 323 8.78 20.71 -5.13
CA LEU A 323 9.56 21.55 -4.21
C LEU A 323 9.83 22.95 -4.77
N ASP A 324 10.21 23.05 -6.05
CA ASP A 324 10.40 24.35 -6.72
C ASP A 324 9.12 25.19 -6.71
N LYS A 325 7.95 24.55 -6.80
CA LYS A 325 6.66 25.25 -6.75
C LYS A 325 6.36 25.79 -5.35
N VAL A 326 6.79 25.07 -4.32
CA VAL A 326 6.69 25.50 -2.92
C VAL A 326 7.61 26.68 -2.66
N ILE A 327 8.87 26.60 -3.11
CA ILE A 327 9.82 27.72 -3.01
C ILE A 327 9.33 28.95 -3.78
N ALA A 328 8.77 28.76 -4.97
CA ALA A 328 8.18 29.84 -5.76
C ALA A 328 6.85 30.39 -5.20
N GLY A 329 6.28 29.78 -4.16
CA GLY A 329 5.00 30.20 -3.56
C GLY A 329 3.76 29.89 -4.41
N THR A 330 3.89 29.08 -5.46
CA THR A 330 2.77 28.66 -6.33
C THR A 330 2.06 27.40 -5.82
N LEU A 331 2.62 26.76 -4.80
CA LEU A 331 2.05 25.65 -4.05
C LEU A 331 2.41 25.87 -2.57
N THR A 332 1.50 25.66 -1.64
CA THR A 332 1.89 25.73 -0.21
C THR A 332 2.49 24.40 0.25
N GLU A 333 3.29 24.43 1.32
CA GLU A 333 3.80 23.20 1.94
C GLU A 333 2.64 22.31 2.44
N ASP A 334 1.54 22.92 2.92
CA ASP A 334 0.36 22.20 3.39
C ASP A 334 -0.44 21.56 2.24
N ASP A 335 -0.53 22.22 1.08
CA ASP A 335 -1.11 21.62 -0.12
C ASP A 335 -0.30 20.38 -0.55
N LEU A 336 1.03 20.47 -0.53
CA LEU A 336 1.89 19.33 -0.83
C LEU A 336 1.63 18.17 0.15
N LYS A 337 1.58 18.44 1.45
CA LYS A 337 1.25 17.45 2.49
C LYS A 337 -0.14 16.83 2.27
N ALA A 338 -1.14 17.65 1.95
CA ALA A 338 -2.49 17.19 1.66
C ALA A 338 -2.54 16.23 0.46
N ARG A 339 -1.70 16.46 -0.57
CA ARG A 339 -1.58 15.56 -1.72
C ARG A 339 -0.95 14.21 -1.37
N PHE A 340 0.02 14.18 -0.45
CA PHE A 340 0.53 12.92 0.12
C PHE A 340 -0.56 12.17 0.89
N LEU A 341 -1.29 12.85 1.75
CA LEU A 341 -2.38 12.23 2.52
C LEU A 341 -3.52 11.73 1.62
N ARG A 342 -3.82 12.44 0.52
CA ARG A 342 -4.79 11.98 -0.50
C ARG A 342 -4.34 10.68 -1.16
N TYR A 343 -3.06 10.57 -1.51
CA TYR A 343 -2.52 9.32 -2.06
C TYR A 343 -2.73 8.17 -1.06
N VAL A 344 -2.24 8.36 0.17
CA VAL A 344 -2.27 7.35 1.23
C VAL A 344 -3.70 6.92 1.56
N SER A 345 -4.64 7.85 1.65
CA SER A 345 -6.04 7.52 1.97
C SER A 345 -6.75 6.75 0.87
N SER A 346 -6.30 6.88 -0.38
CA SER A 346 -6.86 6.15 -1.52
C SER A 346 -6.37 4.70 -1.62
N VAL A 347 -5.29 4.34 -0.93
CA VAL A 347 -4.73 2.99 -0.92
C VAL A 347 -5.40 2.15 0.19
N ALA A 348 -5.80 0.92 -0.14
CA ALA A 348 -6.29 -0.07 0.81
C ALA A 348 -5.18 -1.00 1.31
N GLY A 349 -4.12 -1.16 0.50
CA GLY A 349 -2.91 -1.86 0.89
C GLY A 349 -2.02 -1.08 1.86
N GLU A 350 -0.83 -1.60 2.11
CA GLU A 350 0.18 -0.94 2.93
C GLU A 350 0.89 0.15 2.12
N VAL A 351 1.24 1.27 2.74
CA VAL A 351 2.00 2.36 2.08
C VAL A 351 3.24 2.67 2.88
N PHE A 352 4.38 2.72 2.19
CA PHE A 352 5.64 3.26 2.68
C PHE A 352 5.95 4.55 1.93
N VAL A 353 6.26 5.62 2.65
CA VAL A 353 6.68 6.90 2.06
C VAL A 353 8.20 6.94 2.01
N LEU A 354 8.76 7.21 0.84
CA LEU A 354 10.20 7.32 0.63
C LEU A 354 10.61 8.79 0.76
N GLY A 355 11.70 9.06 1.49
CA GLY A 355 12.27 10.41 1.60
C GLY A 355 12.56 11.04 0.23
N VAL A 356 12.26 12.34 0.11
CA VAL A 356 12.47 13.11 -1.12
C VAL A 356 13.98 13.29 -1.33
N SER A 357 14.47 13.11 -2.56
CA SER A 357 15.90 13.27 -2.88
C SER A 357 16.34 14.74 -2.85
N ASP A 358 17.64 15.00 -2.99
CA ASP A 358 18.23 16.33 -3.04
C ASP A 358 19.26 16.45 -4.16
N ALA A 359 19.54 17.66 -4.62
CA ALA A 359 20.56 17.97 -5.62
C ALA A 359 21.98 18.09 -5.01
N GLY A 360 22.26 17.34 -3.94
CA GLY A 360 23.54 17.29 -3.25
C GLY A 360 23.80 18.55 -2.43
N TYR A 361 25.08 18.95 -2.38
CA TYR A 361 25.53 20.05 -1.52
C TYR A 361 24.86 21.41 -1.80
N ALA A 362 24.27 21.59 -2.99
CA ALA A 362 23.47 22.77 -3.34
C ALA A 362 22.21 22.89 -2.48
N ASP A 363 21.64 21.76 -2.06
CA ASP A 363 20.41 21.64 -1.26
C ASP A 363 20.72 21.29 0.20
N ARG A 364 21.91 21.66 0.70
CA ARG A 364 22.32 21.41 2.09
C ARG A 364 21.45 22.17 3.10
N PRO A 365 21.40 21.74 4.36
CA PRO A 365 20.74 22.48 5.43
C PRO A 365 21.18 23.96 5.47
N GLY A 366 20.24 24.86 5.72
CA GLY A 366 20.43 26.31 5.65
C GLY A 366 20.20 26.92 4.26
N THR A 367 19.86 26.11 3.26
CA THR A 367 19.34 26.58 1.97
C THR A 367 17.81 26.47 1.95
N GLN A 368 17.13 27.29 1.14
CA GLN A 368 15.66 27.24 1.06
C GLN A 368 15.13 25.83 0.71
N MET A 369 15.79 25.17 -0.26
CA MET A 369 15.45 23.81 -0.69
C MET A 369 15.77 22.79 0.41
N GLY A 370 16.98 22.82 0.96
CA GLY A 370 17.39 21.90 2.04
C GLY A 370 16.51 22.00 3.27
N ASP A 371 16.15 23.22 3.71
CA ASP A 371 15.29 23.43 4.86
C ASP A 371 13.85 22.95 4.60
N LEU A 372 13.33 23.09 3.38
CA LEU A 372 12.04 22.51 2.99
C LEU A 372 12.07 20.98 3.04
N ILE A 373 13.13 20.36 2.50
CA ILE A 373 13.32 18.90 2.56
C ILE A 373 13.34 18.44 4.02
N LEU A 374 14.11 19.09 4.90
CA LEU A 374 14.16 18.72 6.32
C LEU A 374 12.80 18.86 7.04
N ARG A 375 12.00 19.88 6.71
CA ARG A 375 10.64 20.02 7.26
C ARG A 375 9.71 18.91 6.77
N LEU A 376 9.81 18.52 5.49
CA LEU A 376 9.08 17.38 4.96
C LEU A 376 9.52 16.07 5.60
N GLU A 377 10.82 15.84 5.80
CA GLU A 377 11.33 14.65 6.48
C GLU A 377 10.83 14.58 7.94
N THR A 378 10.83 15.71 8.66
CA THR A 378 10.25 15.80 10.01
C THR A 378 8.76 15.47 10.00
N TRP A 379 8.03 15.99 9.01
CA TRP A 379 6.62 15.67 8.84
C TRP A 379 6.39 14.19 8.51
N PHE A 380 7.23 13.59 7.67
CA PHE A 380 7.14 12.17 7.34
C PHE A 380 7.39 11.29 8.56
N ASP A 381 8.42 11.60 9.35
CA ASP A 381 8.77 10.85 10.56
C ASP A 381 7.62 10.89 11.59
N THR A 382 7.01 12.06 11.78
CA THR A 382 5.89 12.23 12.73
C THR A 382 4.59 11.62 12.22
N THR A 383 4.29 11.74 10.93
CA THR A 383 3.01 11.34 10.34
C THR A 383 2.97 9.86 9.97
N PHE A 384 4.04 9.34 9.38
CA PHE A 384 4.09 7.99 8.84
C PHE A 384 4.89 7.03 9.73
N GLN A 385 5.74 7.53 10.63
CA GLN A 385 6.48 6.71 11.61
C GLN A 385 7.22 5.54 10.96
N SER A 386 6.94 4.29 11.37
CA SER A 386 7.53 3.08 10.78
C SER A 386 7.20 2.87 9.29
N LYS A 387 6.26 3.64 8.73
CA LYS A 387 5.96 3.67 7.30
C LYS A 387 6.76 4.73 6.54
N TYR A 388 7.55 5.55 7.20
CA TYR A 388 8.53 6.41 6.55
C TYR A 388 9.87 5.69 6.39
N VAL A 389 10.31 5.52 5.15
CA VAL A 389 11.65 5.03 4.82
C VAL A 389 12.57 6.23 4.72
N LYS A 390 13.54 6.32 5.64
CA LYS A 390 14.59 7.36 5.71
C LYS A 390 15.65 7.23 4.60
N LEU A 391 15.17 7.05 3.37
CA LEU A 391 15.95 6.67 2.20
C LEU A 391 17.01 7.72 1.87
N ARG A 392 16.60 8.97 1.69
CA ARG A 392 17.53 10.09 1.42
C ARG A 392 18.55 10.23 2.54
N GLN A 393 18.11 10.29 3.80
CA GLN A 393 18.99 10.42 4.96
C GLN A 393 20.04 9.29 5.03
N PHE A 394 19.67 8.05 4.70
CA PHE A 394 20.62 6.95 4.68
C PHE A 394 21.65 7.10 3.55
N ILE A 395 21.20 7.37 2.33
CA ILE A 395 22.07 7.56 1.17
C ILE A 395 23.01 8.76 1.40
N ALA A 396 22.50 9.83 2.02
CA ALA A 396 23.17 11.06 2.38
C ALA A 396 24.05 10.95 3.64
N SER A 397 24.54 9.76 3.98
CA SER A 397 25.32 9.51 5.19
C SER A 397 26.61 8.73 4.92
N PRO A 398 27.59 8.74 5.85
CA PRO A 398 28.76 7.87 5.78
C PRO A 398 28.40 6.37 5.68
N ARG A 399 27.27 5.95 6.24
CA ARG A 399 26.77 4.57 6.11
C ARG A 399 26.32 4.25 4.68
N GLY A 400 25.73 5.23 3.98
CA GLY A 400 25.39 5.11 2.56
C GLY A 400 26.62 4.89 1.69
N LEU A 401 27.70 5.65 1.94
CA LEU A 401 28.99 5.47 1.25
C LEU A 401 29.64 4.12 1.55
N ALA A 402 29.65 3.70 2.82
CA ALA A 402 30.18 2.39 3.19
C ALA A 402 29.41 1.23 2.54
N LEU A 403 28.08 1.35 2.45
CA LEU A 403 27.26 0.36 1.74
C LEU A 403 27.56 0.37 0.24
N ALA A 404 27.72 1.55 -0.38
CA ALA A 404 28.10 1.65 -1.78
C ALA A 404 29.44 0.95 -2.08
N GLN A 405 30.45 1.10 -1.20
CA GLN A 405 31.73 0.38 -1.32
C GLN A 405 31.57 -1.13 -1.14
N THR A 406 30.66 -1.57 -0.27
CA THR A 406 30.37 -3.01 -0.09
C THR A 406 29.73 -3.61 -1.35
N LEU A 407 28.81 -2.88 -1.97
CA LEU A 407 28.10 -3.30 -3.18
C LEU A 407 29.00 -3.27 -4.42
N GLN A 408 29.91 -2.29 -4.48
CA GLN A 408 30.88 -2.14 -5.55
C GLN A 408 32.27 -1.89 -4.95
N PRO A 409 33.08 -2.95 -4.69
CA PRO A 409 34.39 -2.81 -4.04
C PRO A 409 35.39 -1.91 -4.76
N SER A 410 35.20 -1.66 -6.06
CA SER A 410 36.01 -0.72 -6.85
C SER A 410 35.61 0.74 -6.63
N PHE A 411 34.46 1.02 -6.01
CA PHE A 411 34.02 2.36 -5.69
C PHE A 411 34.86 2.92 -4.54
N THR A 412 35.45 4.09 -4.76
CA THR A 412 36.19 4.83 -3.73
C THR A 412 35.53 6.20 -3.58
N PRO A 413 34.92 6.53 -2.43
CA PRO A 413 34.36 7.85 -2.18
C PRO A 413 35.39 8.95 -2.39
N THR A 414 34.99 9.99 -3.10
CA THR A 414 35.80 11.20 -3.28
C THR A 414 35.71 12.12 -2.05
N THR A 415 36.55 13.14 -1.99
CA THR A 415 36.44 14.20 -0.96
C THR A 415 35.09 14.92 -1.02
N ASP A 416 34.53 15.12 -2.21
CA ASP A 416 33.22 15.75 -2.40
C ASP A 416 32.08 14.85 -1.91
N ASP A 417 32.20 13.53 -2.08
CA ASP A 417 31.24 12.57 -1.53
C ASP A 417 31.19 12.62 -0.01
N VAL A 418 32.35 12.61 0.63
CA VAL A 418 32.47 12.72 2.10
C VAL A 418 31.93 14.06 2.59
N THR A 419 32.22 15.14 1.88
CA THR A 419 31.74 16.49 2.21
C THR A 419 30.21 16.58 2.11
N ALA A 420 29.61 16.04 1.04
CA ALA A 420 28.17 15.97 0.86
C ALA A 420 27.50 15.13 1.95
N ALA A 421 28.05 13.94 2.25
CA ALA A 421 27.53 13.06 3.30
C ALA A 421 27.60 13.69 4.70
N ASN A 422 28.68 14.42 5.01
CA ASN A 422 28.82 15.14 6.28
C ASN A 422 27.86 16.33 6.39
N ALA A 423 27.51 16.94 5.26
CA ALA A 423 26.45 17.96 5.19
C ALA A 423 25.04 17.35 5.19
N GLY A 424 24.91 16.01 5.24
CA GLY A 424 23.65 15.32 5.17
C GLY A 424 22.95 15.51 3.84
N THR A 425 23.68 15.47 2.72
CA THR A 425 23.18 15.55 1.32
C THR A 425 23.67 14.36 0.50
N VAL A 426 22.97 14.02 -0.58
CA VAL A 426 23.31 12.83 -1.38
C VAL A 426 24.68 13.02 -2.07
N PRO A 427 25.64 12.10 -1.88
CA PRO A 427 26.97 12.18 -2.48
C PRO A 427 26.95 12.30 -4.02
N PRO A 428 27.76 13.17 -4.65
CA PRO A 428 27.80 13.33 -6.11
C PRO A 428 28.02 12.02 -6.87
N SER A 429 28.86 11.11 -6.38
CA SER A 429 29.13 9.82 -7.05
C SER A 429 27.95 8.84 -7.01
N LEU A 430 26.95 9.10 -6.17
CA LEU A 430 25.70 8.34 -6.13
C LEU A 430 24.58 9.02 -6.93
N ARG A 431 24.87 10.14 -7.61
CA ARG A 431 23.92 10.91 -8.44
C ARG A 431 24.31 10.89 -9.91
N ALA A 432 23.31 10.95 -10.79
CA ALA A 432 23.49 10.94 -12.23
C ALA A 432 24.36 12.12 -12.72
N SER A 433 24.30 13.26 -12.01
CA SER A 433 25.21 14.38 -12.18
C SER A 433 25.29 15.23 -10.91
N ALA A 434 26.27 16.13 -10.83
CA ALA A 434 26.54 16.95 -9.64
C ALA A 434 25.37 17.87 -9.21
N SER A 435 24.43 18.19 -10.09
CA SER A 435 23.24 18.99 -9.80
C SER A 435 21.93 18.22 -9.97
N SER A 436 21.99 16.92 -10.29
CA SER A 436 20.80 16.09 -10.45
C SER A 436 20.31 15.58 -9.10
N THR A 437 19.00 15.38 -8.99
CA THR A 437 18.33 14.66 -7.90
C THR A 437 18.19 13.17 -8.22
N HIS A 438 18.56 12.75 -9.43
CA HIS A 438 18.50 11.36 -9.88
C HIS A 438 19.74 10.59 -9.41
N LEU A 439 19.55 9.32 -9.07
CA LEU A 439 20.61 8.45 -8.58
C LEU A 439 21.34 7.77 -9.75
N THR A 440 22.62 7.44 -9.56
CA THR A 440 23.31 6.49 -10.44
C THR A 440 22.78 5.07 -10.24
N ALA A 441 23.19 4.13 -11.08
CA ALA A 441 22.93 2.70 -10.86
C ALA A 441 23.39 2.23 -9.46
N LEU A 442 24.56 2.68 -8.99
CA LEU A 442 25.04 2.37 -7.64
C LEU A 442 24.16 3.00 -6.56
N GLY A 443 23.74 4.26 -6.74
CA GLY A 443 22.78 4.91 -5.84
C GLY A 443 21.45 4.16 -5.75
N HIS A 444 20.95 3.63 -6.87
CA HIS A 444 19.77 2.77 -6.89
C HIS A 444 19.98 1.41 -6.19
N GLN A 445 21.17 0.81 -6.26
CA GLN A 445 21.49 -0.41 -5.50
C GLN A 445 21.47 -0.15 -3.99
N VAL A 446 22.09 0.96 -3.54
CA VAL A 446 22.02 1.40 -2.13
C VAL A 446 20.55 1.60 -1.72
N ALA A 447 19.76 2.28 -2.56
CA ALA A 447 18.35 2.52 -2.29
C ALA A 447 17.54 1.21 -2.16
N ALA A 448 17.79 0.25 -3.04
CA ALA A 448 17.14 -1.06 -3.00
C ALA A 448 17.44 -1.81 -1.70
N VAL A 449 18.69 -1.79 -1.21
CA VAL A 449 19.06 -2.44 0.06
C VAL A 449 18.34 -1.79 1.24
N VAL A 450 18.27 -0.45 1.30
CA VAL A 450 17.59 0.26 2.38
C VAL A 450 16.09 -0.04 2.39
N ILE A 451 15.45 -0.01 1.22
CA ILE A 451 14.02 -0.34 1.08
C ILE A 451 13.77 -1.80 1.47
N ASP A 452 14.63 -2.73 1.07
CA ASP A 452 14.51 -4.15 1.42
C ASP A 452 14.61 -4.39 2.93
N ILE A 453 15.60 -3.81 3.60
CA ILE A 453 15.73 -3.91 5.06
C ILE A 453 14.48 -3.37 5.74
N HIS A 454 14.02 -2.19 5.33
CA HIS A 454 12.84 -1.55 5.91
C HIS A 454 11.56 -2.36 5.67
N ALA A 455 11.40 -2.92 4.47
CA ALA A 455 10.26 -3.77 4.12
C ALA A 455 10.25 -5.06 4.95
N ARG A 456 11.41 -5.70 5.16
CA ARG A 456 11.53 -6.90 6.00
C ARG A 456 11.21 -6.63 7.46
N GLU A 457 11.56 -5.46 7.96
CA GLU A 457 11.30 -5.08 9.35
C GLU A 457 9.84 -4.67 9.59
N PHE A 458 9.27 -3.88 8.68
CA PHE A 458 8.01 -3.18 8.94
C PHE A 458 6.83 -3.56 8.05
N SER A 459 7.03 -4.34 6.99
CA SER A 459 5.90 -4.78 6.15
C SER A 459 5.17 -5.93 6.81
N ARG A 460 3.83 -5.86 6.78
CA ARG A 460 2.99 -7.01 7.15
C ARG A 460 3.18 -8.21 6.22
N TYR A 461 3.81 -8.01 5.06
CA TYR A 461 4.10 -9.05 4.08
C TYR A 461 5.58 -9.46 4.07
N ALA A 462 6.36 -9.10 5.08
CA ALA A 462 7.78 -9.47 5.18
C ALA A 462 8.02 -10.98 5.00
N GLY A 463 7.14 -11.83 5.53
CA GLY A 463 7.22 -13.29 5.37
C GLY A 463 6.98 -13.82 3.95
N ARG A 464 6.57 -12.96 3.00
CA ARG A 464 6.44 -13.30 1.57
C ARG A 464 7.67 -12.91 0.75
N LEU A 465 8.62 -12.18 1.33
CA LEU A 465 9.86 -11.81 0.67
C LEU A 465 10.80 -13.02 0.68
N ALA A 466 11.46 -13.31 -0.45
CA ALA A 466 12.50 -14.33 -0.50
C ALA A 466 13.55 -14.10 0.60
N ALA A 467 14.03 -15.19 1.22
CA ALA A 467 14.95 -15.15 2.36
C ALA A 467 16.21 -14.32 2.06
#